data_AF-A0A954IUD9-F1
#
_entry.id   AF-A0A954IUD9-F1
#
_cell.length_a   1.000
_cell.length_b   1.000
_cell.length_c   1.000
_cell.angle_alpha   90.00
_cell.angle_beta   90.00
_cell.angle_gamma   90.00
#
_symmetry.space_group_name_H-M   'P 1'
#
loop_
_entity.id
_entity.type
_entity.pdbx_description
1 polymer ?
#
loop_
_entity_poly.entity_id
_entity_poly.type
_entity_poly.pdbx_seq_one_letter_code
_entity_poly.pdbx_strand_id
1 'polypeptide(L)'
;MPTFAFAQGSRRDAPTDIHVDAKRGKAGSKGTERQPVRTLAAALTLLPDPVLRTTRIHLAPGTYGETGDDDGESMPSGTLHLMRRMRPGVHVDFVVHRSGKGDGDVVFDWHDHTHAIATEGEWRFRGIRFGSFRKDQRRGIDVRGPGHVVLQDVSFRLRSQSDAAVWARYGGRVTLEGDVLVNEHLHDAADDESFSGFLATEHGIIEYGSDRDGALELGNGSLSVRTYGIIRLGCQRARITCWTKSNNLTINNGGRIDVRNTTVTLCAKVKNNTPIGLEHDGHILAEDAVIHIEGANDSAIALQKASTFTCNDIDLRGEFEYSIWASSGSMFVGRFLGNVAKVKASTGAGIHIEKIGGELRGPVEARSGGVVSLPDRTVRSK
;
A
#
# COMPACT_ATOMS: atom_id res chain seq x y z
N MET A 1 8.95 25.14 22.63
CA MET A 1 9.41 23.76 22.48
C MET A 1 9.71 23.22 23.86
N PRO A 2 8.99 22.22 24.38
CA PRO A 2 9.35 21.63 25.66
C PRO A 2 10.56 20.72 25.48
N THR A 3 11.55 20.90 26.34
CA THR A 3 12.79 20.13 26.40
C THR A 3 12.51 18.88 27.23
N PHE A 4 12.55 17.71 26.60
CA PHE A 4 12.39 16.44 27.29
C PHE A 4 13.69 16.06 27.99
N ALA A 5 13.66 15.98 29.32
CA ALA A 5 14.76 15.49 30.12
C ALA A 5 14.74 13.95 30.11
N PHE A 6 15.64 13.32 29.35
CA PHE A 6 15.84 11.88 29.38
C PHE A 6 16.86 11.52 30.46
N ALA A 7 16.40 10.84 31.51
CA ALA A 7 17.26 10.29 32.54
C ALA A 7 18.22 9.25 31.93
N GLN A 8 19.52 9.43 32.16
CA GLN A 8 20.54 8.42 31.87
C GLN A 8 20.36 7.22 32.81
N GLY A 9 19.48 6.30 32.43
CA GLY A 9 19.34 5.00 33.08
C GLY A 9 20.55 4.13 32.79
N SER A 10 21.14 3.57 33.86
CA SER A 10 22.14 2.50 33.85
C SER A 10 21.86 1.44 32.77
N ARG A 11 22.92 0.86 32.17
CA ARG A 11 22.93 -0.33 31.29
C ARG A 11 22.23 -1.56 31.92
N ARG A 12 20.92 -1.49 32.17
CA ARG A 12 20.09 -2.65 32.45
C ARG A 12 19.98 -3.43 31.14
N ASP A 13 20.09 -4.75 31.20
CA ASP A 13 19.71 -5.61 30.09
C ASP A 13 18.28 -5.26 29.69
N ALA A 14 18.15 -4.57 28.55
CA ALA A 14 16.86 -4.22 28.01
C ALA A 14 16.10 -5.51 27.68
N PRO A 15 14.79 -5.57 27.97
CA PRO A 15 14.00 -6.76 27.71
C PRO A 15 14.01 -7.09 26.21
N THR A 16 14.33 -8.34 25.88
CA THR A 16 14.18 -8.89 24.53
C THR A 16 12.76 -9.30 24.24
N ASP A 17 11.96 -9.52 25.28
CA ASP A 17 10.58 -9.95 25.19
C ASP A 17 9.73 -9.11 26.15
N ILE A 18 8.70 -8.46 25.61
CA ILE A 18 7.75 -7.63 26.34
C ILE A 18 6.36 -8.19 26.06
N HIS A 19 5.56 -8.45 27.10
CA HIS A 19 4.22 -8.98 26.96
C HIS A 19 3.18 -7.89 27.22
N VAL A 20 2.23 -7.77 26.30
CA VAL A 20 1.11 -6.82 26.37
C VAL A 20 -0.20 -7.59 26.38
N ASP A 21 -1.01 -7.37 27.41
CA ASP A 21 -2.32 -7.98 27.55
C ASP A 21 -3.30 -6.93 28.07
N ALA A 22 -4.25 -6.51 27.21
CA ALA A 22 -5.22 -5.48 27.56
C ALA A 22 -6.14 -5.88 28.72
N LYS A 23 -6.34 -7.18 28.96
CA LYS A 23 -7.25 -7.70 30.00
C LYS A 23 -6.52 -7.99 31.32
N ARG A 24 -5.32 -8.55 31.25
CA ARG A 24 -4.54 -8.99 32.43
C ARG A 24 -3.47 -8.00 32.85
N GLY A 25 -3.04 -7.13 31.95
CA GLY A 25 -1.97 -6.17 32.19
C GLY A 25 -2.36 -5.08 33.17
N LYS A 26 -1.36 -4.52 33.85
CA LYS A 26 -1.55 -3.45 34.84
C LYS A 26 -0.56 -2.32 34.62
N ALA A 27 -0.95 -1.09 34.95
CA ALA A 27 -0.04 0.05 34.98
C ALA A 27 1.19 -0.24 35.85
N GLY A 28 2.38 0.16 35.39
CA GLY A 28 3.66 -0.08 36.08
C GLY A 28 4.16 -1.53 36.07
N SER A 29 3.51 -2.45 35.34
CA SER A 29 3.99 -3.82 35.19
C SER A 29 5.33 -3.88 34.45
N LYS A 30 6.12 -4.93 34.71
CA LYS A 30 7.47 -5.07 34.15
C LYS A 30 7.51 -5.54 32.69
N GLY A 31 6.36 -5.85 32.08
CA GLY A 31 6.27 -6.38 30.71
C GLY A 31 6.72 -7.83 30.59
N THR A 32 6.71 -8.61 31.66
CA THR A 32 7.03 -10.05 31.61
C THR A 32 5.76 -10.86 31.36
N GLU A 33 5.87 -12.12 30.91
CA GLU A 33 4.69 -13.00 30.72
C GLU A 33 3.79 -13.09 31.97
N ARG A 34 4.40 -13.11 33.17
CA ARG A 34 3.68 -13.15 34.45
C ARG A 34 3.12 -11.79 34.90
N GLN A 35 3.72 -10.70 34.41
CA GLN A 35 3.35 -9.32 34.73
C GLN A 35 3.32 -8.51 33.43
N PRO A 36 2.36 -8.78 32.53
CA PRO A 36 2.27 -8.08 31.25
C PRO A 36 1.90 -6.61 31.48
N VAL A 37 2.34 -5.74 30.59
CA VAL A 37 1.82 -4.37 30.56
C VAL A 37 0.43 -4.37 29.91
N ARG A 38 -0.38 -3.35 30.23
CA ARG A 38 -1.74 -3.24 29.69
C ARG A 38 -1.76 -2.69 28.27
N THR A 39 -0.93 -1.70 27.98
CA THR A 39 -1.00 -0.87 26.77
C THR A 39 0.26 -0.96 25.91
N LEU A 40 0.15 -0.59 24.64
CA LEU A 40 1.32 -0.53 23.74
C LEU A 40 2.26 0.62 24.12
N ALA A 41 1.72 1.76 24.57
CA ALA A 41 2.52 2.87 25.06
C ALA A 41 3.43 2.42 26.21
N ALA A 42 2.88 1.69 27.19
CA ALA A 42 3.66 1.12 28.29
C ALA A 42 4.71 0.09 27.81
N ALA A 43 4.46 -0.64 26.72
CA ALA A 43 5.48 -1.50 26.13
C ALA A 43 6.62 -0.70 25.49
N LEU A 44 6.30 0.38 24.80
CA LEU A 44 7.27 1.26 24.13
C LEU A 44 8.11 2.09 25.11
N THR A 45 7.61 2.38 26.32
CA THR A 45 8.40 3.04 27.38
C THR A 45 9.45 2.11 27.99
N LEU A 46 9.26 0.79 27.91
CA LEU A 46 10.25 -0.21 28.34
C LEU A 46 11.40 -0.39 27.34
N LEU A 47 11.25 0.09 26.10
CA LEU A 47 12.32 0.04 25.10
C LEU A 47 13.41 1.07 25.42
N PRO A 48 14.70 0.68 25.40
CA PRO A 48 15.79 1.63 25.53
C PRO A 48 15.89 2.53 24.28
N ASP A 49 16.50 3.70 24.44
CA ASP A 49 16.88 4.56 23.32
C ASP A 49 18.40 4.86 23.39
N PRO A 50 19.21 4.29 22.48
CA PRO A 50 18.84 3.47 21.33
C PRO A 50 18.47 2.01 21.70
N VAL A 51 17.67 1.37 20.83
CA VAL A 51 17.42 -0.08 20.85
C VAL A 51 18.64 -0.82 20.28
N LEU A 52 19.27 -1.63 21.14
CA LEU A 52 20.55 -2.29 20.84
C LEU A 52 20.44 -3.78 20.48
N ARG A 53 19.27 -4.38 20.72
CA ARG A 53 18.96 -5.80 20.45
C ARG A 53 17.53 -5.88 19.91
N THR A 54 17.26 -6.83 19.04
CA THR A 54 15.89 -7.08 18.59
C THR A 54 15.00 -7.41 19.77
N THR A 55 13.85 -6.75 19.85
CA THR A 55 12.87 -6.93 20.93
C THR A 55 11.55 -7.38 20.33
N ARG A 56 10.92 -8.38 20.94
CA ARG A 56 9.58 -8.86 20.60
C ARG A 56 8.57 -8.34 21.60
N ILE A 57 7.53 -7.72 21.09
CA ILE A 57 6.35 -7.31 21.84
C ILE A 57 5.25 -8.34 21.54
N HIS A 58 5.02 -9.24 22.48
CA HIS A 58 4.01 -10.29 22.41
C HIS A 58 2.65 -9.71 22.79
N LEU A 59 1.71 -9.76 21.85
CA LEU A 59 0.35 -9.23 22.01
C LEU A 59 -0.61 -10.38 22.30
N ALA A 60 -1.31 -10.31 23.43
CA ALA A 60 -2.40 -11.22 23.72
C ALA A 60 -3.57 -11.00 22.73
N PRO A 61 -4.27 -12.06 22.30
CA PRO A 61 -5.49 -11.95 21.49
C PRO A 61 -6.51 -10.99 22.09
N GLY A 62 -7.10 -10.13 21.25
CA GLY A 62 -8.13 -9.19 21.68
C GLY A 62 -8.13 -7.86 20.93
N THR A 63 -9.10 -7.03 21.30
CA THR A 63 -9.27 -5.68 20.77
C THR A 63 -8.59 -4.68 21.69
N TYR A 64 -7.70 -3.87 21.13
CA TYR A 64 -7.00 -2.77 21.78
C TYR A 64 -7.67 -1.46 21.33
N GLY A 65 -8.55 -0.91 22.18
CA GLY A 65 -9.31 0.31 21.89
C GLY A 65 -8.55 1.62 22.12
N GLU A 66 -7.41 1.54 22.79
CA GLU A 66 -6.54 2.67 23.15
C GLU A 66 -5.07 2.26 23.04
N THR A 67 -4.19 3.23 22.76
CA THR A 67 -2.73 3.02 22.64
C THR A 67 -2.03 3.13 24.00
N GLY A 68 -2.57 3.93 24.93
CA GLY A 68 -2.05 4.24 26.26
C GLY A 68 -3.17 4.55 27.25
N ASP A 69 -2.86 4.66 28.54
CA ASP A 69 -3.83 5.03 29.58
C ASP A 69 -4.03 6.57 29.63
N ASP A 70 -5.21 7.04 30.02
CA ASP A 70 -5.58 8.47 30.17
C ASP A 70 -4.72 9.26 31.18
N ASP A 71 -3.81 8.61 31.91
CA ASP A 71 -2.96 9.19 32.96
C ASP A 71 -1.73 9.98 32.42
N GLY A 72 -1.70 10.31 31.13
CA GLY A 72 -0.79 11.34 30.61
C GLY A 72 0.62 10.90 30.22
N GLU A 73 0.86 9.62 29.94
CA GLU A 73 2.16 9.16 29.40
C GLU A 73 2.35 9.52 27.92
N SER A 74 2.73 10.76 27.62
CA SER A 74 3.43 11.25 26.39
C SER A 74 2.91 10.90 24.96
N MET A 75 2.00 9.95 24.79
CA MET A 75 1.50 9.41 23.52
C MET A 75 -0.02 9.60 23.44
N PRO A 76 -0.56 10.12 22.32
CA PRO A 76 -2.00 10.22 22.11
C PRO A 76 -2.70 8.86 22.18
N SER A 77 -3.87 8.79 22.83
CA SER A 77 -4.62 7.54 23.09
C SER A 77 -5.13 6.82 21.83
N GLY A 78 -5.09 7.45 20.66
CA GLY A 78 -5.57 6.89 19.39
C GLY A 78 -4.52 6.71 18.29
N THR A 79 -3.24 7.07 18.54
CA THR A 79 -2.16 6.95 17.55
C THR A 79 -0.91 6.34 18.18
N LEU A 80 -0.37 5.28 17.58
CA LEU A 80 0.87 4.66 17.99
C LEU A 80 2.07 5.40 17.37
N HIS A 81 2.86 6.08 18.20
CA HIS A 81 4.06 6.78 17.76
C HIS A 81 5.29 5.88 17.88
N LEU A 82 5.86 5.54 16.73
CA LEU A 82 7.01 4.65 16.56
C LEU A 82 8.26 5.45 16.24
N MET A 83 9.00 5.82 17.29
CA MET A 83 10.17 6.69 17.20
C MET A 83 11.24 6.25 18.20
N ARG A 84 12.14 5.38 17.74
CA ARG A 84 13.31 4.93 18.50
C ARG A 84 14.50 4.75 17.56
N ARG A 85 15.66 5.28 17.96
CA ARG A 85 16.93 4.93 17.31
C ARG A 85 17.19 3.45 17.49
N MET A 86 17.55 2.77 16.41
CA MET A 86 17.90 1.35 16.43
C MET A 86 19.26 1.13 15.80
N ARG A 87 20.04 0.19 16.35
CA ARG A 87 21.29 -0.25 15.71
C ARG A 87 20.97 -0.90 14.34
N PRO A 88 21.84 -0.80 13.31
CA PRO A 88 21.62 -1.52 12.06
C PRO A 88 21.35 -3.02 12.28
N GLY A 89 20.30 -3.53 11.63
CA GLY A 89 19.83 -4.92 11.77
C GLY A 89 19.01 -5.22 13.02
N VAL A 90 18.83 -4.26 13.92
CA VAL A 90 17.94 -4.36 15.09
C VAL A 90 16.57 -3.79 14.75
N HIS A 91 15.53 -4.49 15.15
CA HIS A 91 14.13 -4.13 14.92
C HIS A 91 13.28 -4.47 16.15
N VAL A 92 12.05 -3.96 16.16
CA VAL A 92 11.02 -4.34 17.15
C VAL A 92 9.91 -5.10 16.44
N ASP A 93 9.63 -6.32 16.89
CA ASP A 93 8.56 -7.16 16.35
C ASP A 93 7.31 -7.08 17.23
N PHE A 94 6.18 -6.68 16.66
CA PHE A 94 4.86 -6.90 17.25
C PHE A 94 4.34 -8.26 16.76
N VAL A 95 4.28 -9.23 17.69
CA VAL A 95 3.90 -10.61 17.39
C VAL A 95 2.64 -11.01 18.15
N VAL A 96 1.69 -11.62 17.46
CA VAL A 96 0.50 -12.19 18.11
C VAL A 96 0.91 -13.44 18.90
N HIS A 97 0.64 -13.44 20.20
CA HIS A 97 0.80 -14.61 21.05
C HIS A 97 -0.30 -15.61 20.74
N ARG A 98 0.03 -16.69 20.02
CA ARG A 98 -0.89 -17.81 19.75
C ARG A 98 -0.58 -18.93 20.74
N SER A 99 -1.48 -19.15 21.70
CA SER A 99 -1.49 -20.26 22.65
C SER A 99 -2.22 -21.51 22.12
N GLY A 100 -2.99 -21.41 21.04
CA GLY A 100 -3.64 -22.57 20.40
C GLY A 100 -4.53 -22.24 19.19
N LYS A 101 -5.15 -23.30 18.61
CA LYS A 101 -6.20 -23.16 17.59
C LYS A 101 -7.44 -22.51 18.22
N GLY A 102 -7.88 -21.39 17.67
CA GLY A 102 -9.07 -20.65 18.13
C GLY A 102 -8.77 -19.38 18.91
N ASP A 103 -7.49 -19.03 19.11
CA ASP A 103 -7.12 -17.73 19.65
C ASP A 103 -7.56 -16.62 18.67
N GLY A 104 -8.31 -15.66 19.20
CA GLY A 104 -8.90 -14.56 18.42
C GLY A 104 -7.85 -13.63 17.80
N ASP A 105 -8.32 -12.73 16.94
CA ASP A 105 -7.46 -11.74 16.29
C ASP A 105 -6.90 -10.72 17.28
N VAL A 106 -5.74 -10.15 16.98
CA VAL A 106 -5.27 -8.90 17.58
C VAL A 106 -5.74 -7.74 16.70
N VAL A 107 -6.61 -6.91 17.26
CA VAL A 107 -7.23 -5.78 16.56
C VAL A 107 -6.83 -4.47 17.24
N PHE A 108 -6.16 -3.59 16.51
CA PHE A 108 -5.95 -2.20 16.93
C PHE A 108 -7.17 -1.38 16.51
N ASP A 109 -8.10 -1.18 17.44
CA ASP A 109 -9.40 -0.54 17.21
C ASP A 109 -9.41 0.88 17.78
N TRP A 110 -8.44 1.69 17.34
CA TRP A 110 -8.21 3.00 17.90
C TRP A 110 -9.13 4.07 17.32
N HIS A 111 -9.39 5.08 18.15
CA HIS A 111 -10.15 6.27 17.81
C HIS A 111 -9.20 7.41 17.44
N ASP A 112 -8.77 7.49 16.19
CA ASP A 112 -8.19 8.71 15.61
C ASP A 112 -8.04 8.58 14.09
N HIS A 113 -7.57 9.66 13.47
CA HIS A 113 -7.33 9.75 12.05
C HIS A 113 -6.25 8.79 11.58
N THR A 114 -5.20 8.48 12.37
CA THR A 114 -4.07 7.61 11.95
C THR A 114 -3.71 6.59 13.03
N HIS A 115 -3.68 5.30 12.68
CA HIS A 115 -3.38 4.26 13.67
C HIS A 115 -1.92 4.27 14.10
N ALA A 116 -0.96 4.38 13.18
CA ALA A 116 0.46 4.36 13.52
C ALA A 116 1.26 5.39 12.72
N ILE A 117 2.22 6.03 13.38
CA ILE A 117 3.17 6.95 12.76
C ILE A 117 4.58 6.48 13.09
N ALA A 118 5.33 6.05 12.07
CA ALA A 118 6.72 5.65 12.19
C ALA A 118 7.66 6.69 11.60
N THR A 119 8.54 7.24 12.43
CA THR A 119 9.50 8.27 11.99
C THR A 119 10.95 7.83 12.14
N GLU A 120 11.22 6.74 12.87
CA GLU A 120 12.58 6.25 13.10
C GLU A 120 12.58 4.79 13.54
N GLY A 121 13.60 4.03 13.12
CA GLY A 121 13.77 2.63 13.48
C GLY A 121 13.00 1.68 12.56
N GLU A 122 13.23 0.38 12.77
CA GLU A 122 12.58 -0.69 12.02
C GLU A 122 11.53 -1.39 12.89
N TRP A 123 10.27 -1.34 12.45
CA TRP A 123 9.11 -1.85 13.19
C TRP A 123 8.40 -2.91 12.37
N ARG A 124 8.17 -4.09 12.94
CA ARG A 124 7.54 -5.20 12.23
C ARG A 124 6.21 -5.56 12.86
N PHE A 125 5.16 -5.67 12.05
CA PHE A 125 3.84 -6.09 12.49
C PHE A 125 3.49 -7.40 11.80
N ARG A 126 3.13 -8.43 12.58
CA ARG A 126 2.76 -9.74 12.05
C ARG A 126 1.39 -10.20 12.52
N GLY A 127 0.48 -10.52 11.60
CA GLY A 127 -0.81 -11.13 11.95
C GLY A 127 -1.79 -10.18 12.64
N ILE A 128 -1.64 -8.86 12.45
CA ILE A 128 -2.39 -7.82 13.16
C ILE A 128 -3.43 -7.19 12.24
N ARG A 129 -4.62 -6.89 12.78
CA ARG A 129 -5.63 -6.08 12.11
C ARG A 129 -5.59 -4.63 12.62
N PHE A 130 -5.57 -3.68 11.69
CA PHE A 130 -5.72 -2.25 11.95
C PHE A 130 -7.14 -1.80 11.62
N GLY A 131 -7.85 -1.32 12.62
CA GLY A 131 -9.23 -0.85 12.52
C GLY A 131 -10.27 -1.97 12.54
N SER A 132 -11.53 -1.55 12.66
CA SER A 132 -12.73 -2.39 12.65
C SER A 132 -13.81 -1.85 11.69
N PHE A 133 -13.40 -1.03 10.73
CA PHE A 133 -14.24 -0.42 9.68
C PHE A 133 -15.22 0.66 10.20
N ARG A 134 -14.84 1.34 11.29
CA ARG A 134 -15.63 2.43 11.86
C ARG A 134 -15.42 3.73 11.10
N LYS A 135 -16.40 4.65 11.19
CA LYS A 135 -16.40 5.95 10.49
C LYS A 135 -15.31 6.92 10.96
N ASP A 136 -14.78 6.73 12.16
CA ASP A 136 -13.70 7.51 12.76
C ASP A 136 -12.31 6.98 12.40
N GLN A 137 -12.21 5.84 11.70
CA GLN A 137 -10.94 5.17 11.35
C GLN A 137 -10.55 5.46 9.90
N ARG A 138 -9.79 6.54 9.68
CA ARG A 138 -9.54 7.10 8.34
C ARG A 138 -8.19 6.69 7.73
N ARG A 139 -7.10 6.56 8.51
CA ARG A 139 -5.76 6.18 8.03
C ARG A 139 -5.20 5.02 8.82
N GLY A 140 -4.45 4.16 8.15
CA GLY A 140 -3.71 3.08 8.80
C GLY A 140 -2.36 3.59 9.31
N ILE A 141 -1.31 3.34 8.54
CA ILE A 141 0.08 3.58 8.94
C ILE A 141 0.71 4.67 8.06
N ASP A 142 1.39 5.61 8.70
CA ASP A 142 2.17 6.66 8.05
C ASP A 142 3.65 6.50 8.42
N VAL A 143 4.51 6.32 7.41
CA VAL A 143 5.94 6.09 7.57
C VAL A 143 6.72 7.23 6.92
N ARG A 144 7.59 7.87 7.70
CA ARG A 144 8.28 9.09 7.32
C ARG A 144 9.76 9.06 7.64
N GLY A 145 10.57 9.77 6.85
CA GLY A 145 11.99 9.96 7.16
C GLY A 145 12.74 8.63 7.24
N PRO A 146 13.58 8.40 8.27
CA PRO A 146 14.32 7.15 8.44
C PRO A 146 13.48 5.99 9.00
N GLY A 147 12.15 6.14 9.11
CA GLY A 147 11.27 5.06 9.54
C GLY A 147 11.18 3.93 8.50
N HIS A 148 11.22 2.69 8.98
CA HIS A 148 10.95 1.49 8.19
C HIS A 148 9.90 0.64 8.90
N VAL A 149 8.83 0.29 8.19
CA VAL A 149 7.81 -0.64 8.69
C VAL A 149 7.77 -1.89 7.83
N VAL A 150 7.76 -3.06 8.45
CA VAL A 150 7.50 -4.35 7.79
C VAL A 150 6.11 -4.83 8.19
N LEU A 151 5.26 -5.14 7.21
CA LEU A 151 3.89 -5.59 7.40
C LEU A 151 3.75 -7.00 6.85
N GLN A 152 3.51 -7.96 7.74
CA GLN A 152 3.38 -9.37 7.39
C GLN A 152 2.02 -9.94 7.82
N ASP A 153 1.27 -10.53 6.90
CA ASP A 153 -0.03 -11.15 7.20
C ASP A 153 -0.99 -10.18 7.92
N VAL A 154 -1.04 -8.92 7.48
CA VAL A 154 -1.82 -7.86 8.13
C VAL A 154 -3.12 -7.58 7.39
N SER A 155 -4.11 -7.08 8.13
CA SER A 155 -5.34 -6.58 7.53
C SER A 155 -5.68 -5.16 7.98
N PHE A 156 -6.29 -4.38 7.10
CA PHE A 156 -6.79 -3.04 7.35
C PHE A 156 -8.30 -3.02 7.13
N ARG A 157 -9.02 -2.50 8.11
CA ARG A 157 -10.47 -2.27 8.10
C ARG A 157 -10.70 -0.81 8.42
N LEU A 158 -10.65 0.02 7.39
CA LEU A 158 -10.68 1.48 7.49
C LEU A 158 -11.83 2.03 6.65
N ARG A 159 -12.39 3.17 7.03
CA ARG A 159 -13.48 3.81 6.30
C ARG A 159 -13.10 5.23 5.95
N SER A 160 -12.40 5.45 4.85
CA SER A 160 -11.96 6.78 4.42
C SER A 160 -12.58 7.24 3.12
N GLN A 161 -12.57 8.55 2.88
CA GLN A 161 -12.98 9.12 1.59
C GLN A 161 -11.79 9.31 0.65
N SER A 162 -10.57 9.42 1.20
CA SER A 162 -9.38 9.81 0.41
C SER A 162 -8.04 9.38 1.03
N ASP A 163 -8.03 8.88 2.26
CA ASP A 163 -6.78 8.56 2.95
C ASP A 163 -6.29 7.13 2.67
N ALA A 164 -5.04 6.89 3.07
CA ALA A 164 -4.33 5.64 2.83
C ALA A 164 -4.35 4.69 4.04
N ALA A 165 -4.45 3.39 3.75
CA ALA A 165 -4.12 2.33 4.71
C ALA A 165 -2.62 2.33 5.00
N VAL A 166 -1.81 2.58 3.99
CA VAL A 166 -0.35 2.69 4.10
C VAL A 166 0.12 3.91 3.34
N TRP A 167 0.79 4.82 4.04
CA TRP A 167 1.41 6.00 3.46
C TRP A 167 2.90 5.99 3.75
N ALA A 168 3.74 5.88 2.71
CA ALA A 168 5.18 6.09 2.80
C ALA A 168 5.53 7.47 2.24
N ARG A 169 6.24 8.30 3.00
CA ARG A 169 6.60 9.65 2.55
C ARG A 169 7.92 10.17 3.09
N TYR A 170 8.48 11.19 2.46
CA TYR A 170 9.74 11.83 2.86
C TYR A 170 10.87 10.80 3.09
N GLY A 171 11.02 9.84 2.17
CA GLY A 171 12.01 8.75 2.27
C GLY A 171 11.64 7.57 3.18
N GLY A 172 10.47 7.60 3.84
CA GLY A 172 9.98 6.47 4.64
C GLY A 172 9.79 5.20 3.82
N ARG A 173 10.01 4.04 4.43
CA ARG A 173 9.96 2.74 3.76
C ARG A 173 8.94 1.81 4.38
N VAL A 174 8.18 1.12 3.54
CA VAL A 174 7.29 0.03 3.93
C VAL A 174 7.65 -1.21 3.14
N THR A 175 7.87 -2.33 3.83
CA THR A 175 8.01 -3.66 3.24
C THR A 175 6.78 -4.49 3.54
N LEU A 176 6.23 -5.14 2.53
CA LEU A 176 5.04 -6.00 2.62
C LEU A 176 5.46 -7.46 2.47
N GLU A 177 4.90 -8.36 3.28
CA GLU A 177 5.18 -9.79 3.28
C GLU A 177 3.89 -10.59 3.54
N GLY A 178 3.82 -11.85 3.07
CA GLY A 178 2.65 -12.70 3.31
C GLY A 178 1.38 -12.15 2.66
N ASP A 179 0.23 -12.22 3.34
CA ASP A 179 -1.01 -11.60 2.84
C ASP A 179 -1.20 -10.20 3.41
N VAL A 180 -1.45 -9.20 2.55
CA VAL A 180 -1.78 -7.83 2.96
C VAL A 180 -3.14 -7.45 2.41
N LEU A 181 -4.10 -7.33 3.32
CA LEU A 181 -5.52 -7.17 2.99
C LEU A 181 -6.00 -5.79 3.42
N VAL A 182 -6.56 -5.00 2.52
CA VAL A 182 -7.17 -3.70 2.83
C VAL A 182 -8.60 -3.75 2.36
N ASN A 183 -9.53 -3.72 3.32
CA ASN A 183 -10.98 -3.70 3.04
C ASN A 183 -11.42 -4.76 2.02
N GLU A 184 -10.78 -5.95 1.97
CA GLU A 184 -11.00 -6.94 0.92
C GLU A 184 -12.46 -7.43 0.80
N HIS A 185 -13.24 -7.37 1.89
CA HIS A 185 -14.68 -7.58 1.86
C HIS A 185 -15.47 -6.64 0.91
N LEU A 186 -14.87 -5.55 0.43
CA LEU A 186 -15.49 -4.56 -0.45
C LEU A 186 -15.19 -4.76 -1.94
N HIS A 187 -14.58 -5.88 -2.33
CA HIS A 187 -14.36 -6.17 -3.76
C HIS A 187 -15.66 -6.24 -4.56
N ASP A 188 -16.75 -6.71 -3.95
CA ASP A 188 -17.99 -6.98 -4.65
C ASP A 188 -19.06 -5.90 -4.46
N ALA A 189 -18.96 -5.10 -3.40
CA ALA A 189 -19.79 -3.93 -3.15
C ALA A 189 -19.11 -2.95 -2.17
N ALA A 190 -19.28 -1.65 -2.38
CA ALA A 190 -18.80 -0.63 -1.43
C ALA A 190 -19.67 0.63 -1.46
N ASP A 191 -19.76 1.29 -0.29
CA ASP A 191 -20.28 2.65 -0.18
C ASP A 191 -19.20 3.68 -0.59
N ASP A 192 -19.63 4.88 -1.00
CA ASP A 192 -18.76 5.98 -1.47
C ASP A 192 -17.65 6.38 -0.47
N GLU A 193 -17.86 6.21 0.84
CA GLU A 193 -16.91 6.65 1.88
C GLU A 193 -15.98 5.55 2.42
N SER A 194 -15.89 4.41 1.72
CA SER A 194 -15.14 3.23 2.19
C SER A 194 -13.80 3.04 1.48
N PHE A 195 -13.24 4.12 0.95
CA PHE A 195 -12.00 4.14 0.19
C PHE A 195 -10.79 3.98 1.10
N SER A 196 -9.82 3.15 0.70
CA SER A 196 -8.49 3.15 1.32
C SER A 196 -7.45 2.54 0.37
N GLY A 197 -6.29 3.19 0.23
CA GLY A 197 -5.26 2.77 -0.71
C GLY A 197 -3.85 2.75 -0.13
N PHE A 198 -2.87 2.46 -0.98
CA PHE A 198 -1.46 2.71 -0.69
C PHE A 198 -1.00 3.98 -1.39
N LEU A 199 -0.28 4.81 -0.64
CA LEU A 199 0.20 6.10 -1.10
C LEU A 199 1.71 6.21 -0.86
N ALA A 200 2.47 6.40 -1.93
CA ALA A 200 3.90 6.68 -1.85
C ALA A 200 4.18 8.09 -2.37
N THR A 201 4.71 8.97 -1.53
CA THR A 201 4.98 10.38 -1.88
C THR A 201 6.37 10.84 -1.45
N GLU A 202 6.91 11.90 -2.05
CA GLU A 202 8.20 12.50 -1.65
C GLU A 202 9.32 11.48 -1.37
N HIS A 203 9.64 10.64 -2.36
CA HIS A 203 10.62 9.54 -2.26
C HIS A 203 10.28 8.41 -1.27
N GLY A 204 9.06 8.34 -0.76
CA GLY A 204 8.56 7.21 0.02
C GLY A 204 8.51 5.93 -0.83
N ILE A 205 8.78 4.79 -0.19
CA ILE A 205 8.87 3.49 -0.86
C ILE A 205 7.93 2.51 -0.18
N ILE A 206 7.06 1.87 -0.96
CA ILE A 206 6.28 0.70 -0.53
C ILE A 206 6.69 -0.45 -1.45
N GLU A 207 7.16 -1.56 -0.91
CA GLU A 207 7.56 -2.69 -1.73
C GLU A 207 7.18 -4.02 -1.10
N TYR A 208 6.74 -4.96 -1.93
CA TYR A 208 6.67 -6.35 -1.52
C TYR A 208 8.08 -6.93 -1.38
N GLY A 209 8.32 -7.60 -0.26
CA GLY A 209 9.50 -8.43 -0.05
C GLY A 209 9.59 -9.53 -1.10
N SER A 210 10.75 -10.19 -1.20
CA SER A 210 11.04 -11.20 -2.24
C SER A 210 10.22 -12.50 -2.14
N ASP A 211 9.21 -12.54 -1.25
CA ASP A 211 8.34 -13.68 -1.05
C ASP A 211 7.23 -13.69 -2.12
N ARG A 212 7.28 -14.69 -3.00
CA ARG A 212 6.41 -14.78 -4.17
C ARG A 212 5.02 -15.33 -3.85
N ASP A 213 4.77 -15.82 -2.64
CA ASP A 213 3.51 -16.50 -2.30
C ASP A 213 2.46 -15.56 -1.70
N GLY A 214 2.83 -14.31 -1.42
CA GLY A 214 1.93 -13.32 -0.83
C GLY A 214 0.84 -12.79 -1.77
N ALA A 215 -0.19 -12.16 -1.19
CA ALA A 215 -1.24 -11.47 -1.92
C ALA A 215 -1.48 -10.04 -1.44
N LEU A 216 -1.82 -9.16 -2.38
CA LEU A 216 -2.33 -7.83 -2.07
C LEU A 216 -3.81 -7.74 -2.48
N GLU A 217 -4.70 -7.49 -1.52
CA GLU A 217 -6.12 -7.25 -1.80
C GLU A 217 -6.48 -5.82 -1.37
N LEU A 218 -6.91 -4.97 -2.31
CA LEU A 218 -7.41 -3.63 -2.06
C LEU A 218 -8.89 -3.55 -2.48
N GLY A 219 -9.79 -3.81 -1.54
CA GLY A 219 -11.22 -3.68 -1.72
C GLY A 219 -11.68 -2.24 -1.52
N ASN A 220 -12.10 -1.59 -2.61
CA ASN A 220 -12.39 -0.15 -2.67
C ASN A 220 -11.16 0.72 -2.36
N GLY A 221 -10.17 0.69 -3.24
CA GLY A 221 -8.90 1.38 -3.05
C GLY A 221 -8.12 1.60 -4.33
N SER A 222 -6.94 2.19 -4.19
CA SER A 222 -5.99 2.36 -5.27
C SER A 222 -4.54 2.31 -4.80
N LEU A 223 -3.63 2.13 -5.75
CA LEU A 223 -2.21 2.40 -5.59
C LEU A 223 -1.93 3.77 -6.19
N SER A 224 -1.47 4.70 -5.37
CA SER A 224 -1.15 6.05 -5.80
C SER A 224 0.29 6.41 -5.48
N VAL A 225 0.97 6.94 -6.48
CA VAL A 225 2.33 7.48 -6.35
C VAL A 225 2.31 8.97 -6.68
N ARG A 226 3.04 9.77 -5.89
CA ARG A 226 3.28 11.17 -6.20
C ARG A 226 4.70 11.61 -5.89
N THR A 227 5.16 12.69 -6.50
CA THR A 227 6.40 13.39 -6.11
C THR A 227 7.58 12.41 -5.91
N TYR A 228 7.84 11.57 -6.92
CA TYR A 228 8.92 10.58 -6.93
C TYR A 228 8.80 9.43 -5.92
N GLY A 229 7.62 9.15 -5.39
CA GLY A 229 7.36 7.93 -4.64
C GLY A 229 7.53 6.66 -5.50
N ILE A 230 7.65 5.51 -4.85
CA ILE A 230 7.82 4.22 -5.51
C ILE A 230 6.92 3.18 -4.84
N ILE A 231 6.14 2.47 -5.65
CA ILE A 231 5.44 1.24 -5.22
C ILE A 231 6.00 0.07 -6.04
N ARG A 232 6.41 -1.02 -5.39
CA ARG A 232 6.86 -2.25 -6.08
C ARG A 232 6.04 -3.46 -5.64
N LEU A 233 5.38 -4.09 -6.58
CA LEU A 233 4.67 -5.34 -6.38
C LEU A 233 5.56 -6.49 -6.88
N GLY A 234 5.81 -7.44 -5.99
CA GLY A 234 6.55 -8.68 -6.26
C GLY A 234 5.87 -9.92 -5.67
N CYS A 235 4.57 -9.79 -5.38
CA CYS A 235 3.72 -10.84 -4.79
C CYS A 235 3.11 -11.74 -5.87
N GLN A 236 2.49 -12.85 -5.48
CA GLN A 236 1.82 -13.77 -6.42
C GLN A 236 0.70 -13.07 -7.18
N ARG A 237 -0.14 -12.37 -6.42
CA ARG A 237 -1.40 -11.80 -6.89
C ARG A 237 -1.68 -10.45 -6.24
N ALA A 238 -2.19 -9.51 -7.02
CA ALA A 238 -2.71 -8.26 -6.53
C ALA A 238 -4.09 -7.98 -7.12
N ARG A 239 -5.13 -7.86 -6.30
CA ARG A 239 -6.48 -7.49 -6.73
C ARG A 239 -6.81 -6.10 -6.20
N ILE A 240 -7.18 -5.19 -7.10
CA ILE A 240 -7.49 -3.81 -6.77
C ILE A 240 -8.85 -3.48 -7.37
N THR A 241 -9.82 -3.17 -6.52
CA THR A 241 -11.14 -2.71 -6.94
C THR A 241 -11.37 -1.30 -6.43
N CYS A 242 -11.88 -0.40 -7.26
CA CYS A 242 -12.18 0.97 -6.88
C CYS A 242 -13.63 1.31 -7.23
N TRP A 243 -14.41 1.73 -6.24
CA TRP A 243 -15.81 2.17 -6.40
C TRP A 243 -15.96 3.68 -6.42
N THR A 244 -14.93 4.43 -6.01
CA THR A 244 -14.95 5.89 -5.97
C THR A 244 -14.41 6.49 -7.26
N LYS A 245 -14.42 7.82 -7.39
CA LYS A 245 -13.83 8.55 -8.54
C LYS A 245 -12.30 8.58 -8.49
N SER A 246 -11.67 7.41 -8.57
CA SER A 246 -10.22 7.23 -8.56
C SER A 246 -9.80 6.08 -9.46
N ASN A 247 -8.65 6.21 -10.13
CA ASN A 247 -8.06 5.15 -10.92
C ASN A 247 -7.48 4.05 -10.01
N ASN A 248 -7.40 2.80 -10.46
CA ASN A 248 -6.80 1.74 -9.63
C ASN A 248 -5.29 1.96 -9.46
N LEU A 249 -4.60 2.29 -10.55
CA LEU A 249 -3.20 2.71 -10.54
C LEU A 249 -3.10 4.16 -10.99
N THR A 250 -2.55 5.02 -10.11
CA THR A 250 -2.40 6.46 -10.36
C THR A 250 -0.97 6.90 -10.09
N ILE A 251 -0.36 7.63 -11.02
CA ILE A 251 0.92 8.33 -10.77
C ILE A 251 0.77 9.80 -11.13
N ASN A 252 0.93 10.66 -10.13
CA ASN A 252 0.79 12.11 -10.26
C ASN A 252 2.05 12.83 -9.80
N ASN A 253 2.68 13.61 -10.69
CA ASN A 253 3.87 14.43 -10.43
C ASN A 253 5.14 13.58 -10.22
N GLY A 254 5.42 12.71 -11.18
CA GLY A 254 6.58 11.82 -11.17
C GLY A 254 6.46 10.65 -10.18
N GLY A 255 7.28 9.63 -10.41
CA GLY A 255 7.35 8.42 -9.59
C GLY A 255 7.11 7.15 -10.40
N ARG A 256 7.04 6.02 -9.69
CA ARG A 256 7.10 4.71 -10.34
C ARG A 256 6.26 3.65 -9.64
N ILE A 257 5.55 2.83 -10.42
CA ILE A 257 4.96 1.57 -9.96
C ILE A 257 5.64 0.43 -10.72
N ASP A 258 6.33 -0.44 -10.01
CA ASP A 258 6.89 -1.66 -10.56
C ASP A 258 5.96 -2.84 -10.24
N VAL A 259 5.71 -3.68 -11.23
CA VAL A 259 4.96 -4.93 -11.07
C VAL A 259 5.83 -6.04 -11.63
N ARG A 260 6.23 -7.00 -10.79
CA ARG A 260 7.21 -8.03 -11.17
C ARG A 260 6.72 -9.40 -10.80
N ASN A 261 6.61 -10.30 -11.78
CA ASN A 261 6.14 -11.67 -11.54
C ASN A 261 4.79 -11.74 -10.81
N THR A 262 3.93 -10.74 -10.98
CA THR A 262 2.65 -10.61 -10.28
C THR A 262 1.50 -10.70 -11.26
N THR A 263 0.47 -11.47 -10.91
CA THR A 263 -0.83 -11.39 -11.60
C THR A 263 -1.65 -10.29 -10.96
N VAL A 264 -1.95 -9.24 -11.72
CA VAL A 264 -2.71 -8.08 -11.23
C VAL A 264 -4.10 -8.06 -11.82
N THR A 265 -5.13 -7.90 -11.00
CA THR A 265 -6.51 -7.66 -11.42
C THR A 265 -6.94 -6.26 -11.02
N LEU A 266 -7.27 -5.44 -12.00
CA LEU A 266 -7.74 -4.07 -11.82
C LEU A 266 -9.21 -3.98 -12.20
N CYS A 267 -10.04 -3.46 -11.30
CA CYS A 267 -11.45 -3.21 -11.57
C CYS A 267 -11.86 -1.81 -11.11
N ALA A 268 -12.15 -0.93 -12.07
CA ALA A 268 -12.68 0.41 -11.80
C ALA A 268 -14.18 0.41 -12.08
N LYS A 269 -14.99 0.57 -11.03
CA LYS A 269 -16.46 0.43 -11.13
C LYS A 269 -17.16 1.69 -11.63
N VAL A 270 -16.51 2.86 -11.55
CA VAL A 270 -17.02 4.10 -12.14
C VAL A 270 -16.56 4.19 -13.60
N LYS A 271 -17.51 4.31 -14.53
CA LYS A 271 -17.24 4.32 -15.99
C LYS A 271 -16.16 5.31 -16.42
N ASN A 272 -16.15 6.51 -15.83
CA ASN A 272 -15.22 7.57 -16.20
C ASN A 272 -13.83 7.42 -15.56
N ASN A 273 -13.62 6.44 -14.67
CA ASN A 273 -12.28 6.13 -14.18
C ASN A 273 -11.51 5.36 -15.25
N THR A 274 -10.19 5.49 -15.20
CA THR A 274 -9.27 4.70 -16.02
C THR A 274 -8.51 3.75 -15.10
N PRO A 275 -8.62 2.42 -15.23
CA PRO A 275 -7.89 1.47 -14.39
C PRO A 275 -6.39 1.77 -14.28
N ILE A 276 -5.74 2.15 -15.39
CA ILE A 276 -4.36 2.65 -15.41
C ILE A 276 -4.34 4.07 -15.99
N GLY A 277 -4.24 5.08 -15.12
CA GLY A 277 -4.18 6.49 -15.52
C GLY A 277 -2.91 7.18 -15.05
N LEU A 278 -2.01 7.50 -15.99
CA LEU A 278 -0.74 8.19 -15.73
C LEU A 278 -0.79 9.61 -16.29
N GLU A 279 -0.92 10.61 -15.42
CA GLU A 279 -1.20 11.98 -15.87
C GLU A 279 0.07 12.86 -15.98
N HIS A 280 1.13 12.54 -15.24
CA HIS A 280 2.19 13.49 -14.92
C HIS A 280 3.57 12.82 -14.82
N ASP A 281 4.10 12.37 -15.95
CA ASP A 281 5.45 11.77 -16.05
C ASP A 281 5.60 10.53 -15.16
N GLY A 282 4.54 9.72 -15.11
CA GLY A 282 4.50 8.50 -14.32
C GLY A 282 5.07 7.32 -15.07
N HIS A 283 5.75 6.42 -14.35
CA HIS A 283 6.36 5.24 -14.95
C HIS A 283 5.79 3.95 -14.38
N ILE A 284 5.31 3.06 -15.24
CA ILE A 284 4.98 1.68 -14.89
C ILE A 284 5.91 0.73 -15.64
N LEU A 285 6.57 -0.14 -14.89
CA LEU A 285 7.31 -1.28 -15.42
C LEU A 285 6.67 -2.57 -14.91
N ALA A 286 6.05 -3.33 -15.82
CA ALA A 286 5.35 -4.57 -15.54
C ALA A 286 6.11 -5.75 -16.16
N GLU A 287 7.22 -6.14 -15.54
CA GLU A 287 8.12 -7.23 -15.99
C GLU A 287 7.54 -8.59 -15.56
N ASP A 288 7.34 -9.48 -16.52
CA ASP A 288 6.80 -10.83 -16.28
C ASP A 288 5.48 -10.83 -15.49
N ALA A 289 4.74 -9.73 -15.60
CA ALA A 289 3.44 -9.54 -14.98
C ALA A 289 2.33 -9.80 -16.00
N VAL A 290 1.19 -10.29 -15.49
CA VAL A 290 -0.05 -10.41 -16.26
C VAL A 290 -1.06 -9.44 -15.65
N ILE A 291 -1.55 -8.48 -16.43
CA ILE A 291 -2.49 -7.48 -15.96
C ILE A 291 -3.87 -7.76 -16.56
N HIS A 292 -4.81 -8.19 -15.73
CA HIS A 292 -6.23 -8.28 -16.05
C HIS A 292 -6.92 -6.96 -15.73
N ILE A 293 -7.57 -6.35 -16.71
CA ILE A 293 -8.38 -5.15 -16.53
C ILE A 293 -9.84 -5.51 -16.78
N GLU A 294 -10.67 -5.39 -15.75
CA GLU A 294 -12.06 -5.82 -15.75
C GLU A 294 -13.00 -4.63 -15.53
N GLY A 295 -14.06 -4.51 -16.35
CA GLY A 295 -15.06 -3.46 -16.16
C GLY A 295 -15.68 -2.91 -17.45
N ALA A 296 -16.35 -1.77 -17.30
CA ALA A 296 -16.95 -1.04 -18.40
C ALA A 296 -16.55 0.44 -18.27
N ASN A 297 -15.43 0.83 -18.90
CA ASN A 297 -14.81 2.14 -18.72
C ASN A 297 -14.60 2.87 -20.05
N ASP A 298 -14.52 4.19 -20.03
CA ASP A 298 -14.20 4.95 -21.25
C ASP A 298 -12.80 4.59 -21.77
N SER A 299 -11.84 4.34 -20.88
CA SER A 299 -10.52 3.85 -21.24
C SER A 299 -10.01 2.82 -20.24
N ALA A 300 -9.34 1.78 -20.73
CA ALA A 300 -8.58 0.87 -19.87
C ALA A 300 -7.24 1.49 -19.42
N ILE A 301 -6.57 2.19 -20.34
CA ILE A 301 -5.22 2.75 -20.15
C ILE A 301 -5.18 4.16 -20.73
N ALA A 302 -4.77 5.13 -19.92
CA ALA A 302 -4.57 6.53 -20.33
C ALA A 302 -3.18 7.00 -19.92
N LEU A 303 -2.39 7.45 -20.90
CA LEU A 303 -1.05 7.98 -20.69
C LEU A 303 -0.98 9.44 -21.14
N GLN A 304 -0.46 10.31 -20.28
CA GLN A 304 -0.28 11.73 -20.56
C GLN A 304 1.11 12.20 -20.17
N LYS A 305 1.53 13.31 -20.79
CA LYS A 305 2.87 13.90 -20.64
C LYS A 305 3.95 12.85 -20.92
N ALA A 306 5.10 12.89 -20.28
CA ALA A 306 6.20 11.95 -20.52
C ALA A 306 6.03 10.61 -19.78
N SER A 307 4.79 10.17 -19.54
CA SER A 307 4.52 8.90 -18.84
C SER A 307 4.91 7.69 -19.69
N THR A 308 5.47 6.66 -19.06
CA THR A 308 5.84 5.41 -19.75
C THR A 308 5.16 4.22 -19.10
N PHE A 309 4.58 3.36 -19.90
CA PHE A 309 4.07 2.07 -19.45
C PHE A 309 4.65 0.95 -20.31
N THR A 310 5.44 0.09 -19.69
CA THR A 310 5.99 -1.11 -20.32
C THR A 310 5.45 -2.34 -19.61
N CYS A 311 4.95 -3.30 -20.37
CA CYS A 311 4.34 -4.51 -19.83
C CYS A 311 4.50 -5.68 -20.78
N ASN A 312 4.51 -6.89 -20.24
CA ASN A 312 4.48 -8.10 -21.06
C ASN A 312 3.05 -8.33 -21.56
N ASP A 313 2.13 -8.68 -20.67
CA ASP A 313 0.80 -9.18 -21.05
C ASP A 313 -0.35 -8.42 -20.37
N ILE A 314 -1.30 -7.94 -21.19
CA ILE A 314 -2.56 -7.31 -20.77
C ILE A 314 -3.76 -8.10 -21.29
N ASP A 315 -4.70 -8.38 -20.41
CA ASP A 315 -5.97 -9.03 -20.72
C ASP A 315 -7.14 -8.10 -20.37
N LEU A 316 -7.86 -7.65 -21.40
CA LEU A 316 -9.02 -6.77 -21.23
C LEU A 316 -10.29 -7.61 -21.17
N ARG A 317 -10.95 -7.60 -20.02
CA ARG A 317 -12.17 -8.37 -19.73
C ARG A 317 -13.35 -7.44 -19.48
N GLY A 318 -13.93 -6.94 -20.57
CA GLY A 318 -15.07 -6.05 -20.48
C GLY A 318 -15.22 -5.13 -21.68
N GLU A 319 -15.87 -4.00 -21.46
CA GLU A 319 -16.21 -3.03 -22.51
C GLU A 319 -15.41 -1.75 -22.31
N PHE A 320 -14.59 -1.40 -23.30
CA PHE A 320 -13.77 -0.20 -23.26
C PHE A 320 -13.94 0.58 -24.56
N GLU A 321 -14.19 1.90 -24.48
CA GLU A 321 -14.16 2.73 -25.69
C GLU A 321 -12.72 2.74 -26.24
N TYR A 322 -11.74 2.99 -25.37
CA TYR A 322 -10.31 2.89 -25.67
C TYR A 322 -9.66 1.73 -24.89
N SER A 323 -8.98 0.84 -25.62
CA SER A 323 -8.01 -0.05 -24.96
C SER A 323 -6.80 0.73 -24.48
N ILE A 324 -6.37 1.72 -25.26
CA ILE A 324 -5.31 2.63 -24.85
C ILE A 324 -5.41 3.98 -25.56
N TRP A 325 -5.23 5.03 -24.76
CA TRP A 325 -5.05 6.39 -25.24
C TRP A 325 -3.74 6.98 -24.68
N ALA A 326 -2.93 7.56 -25.55
CA ALA A 326 -1.65 8.18 -25.18
C ALA A 326 -1.51 9.58 -25.78
N SER A 327 -0.92 10.49 -25.00
CA SER A 327 -0.70 11.89 -25.38
C SER A 327 0.61 12.47 -24.84
N SER A 328 1.08 13.55 -25.46
CA SER A 328 2.12 14.45 -24.95
C SER A 328 3.49 13.79 -24.68
N GLY A 329 3.98 12.99 -25.62
CA GLY A 329 5.29 12.32 -25.52
C GLY A 329 5.30 11.04 -24.70
N SER A 330 4.13 10.58 -24.21
CA SER A 330 4.02 9.32 -23.47
C SER A 330 4.32 8.11 -24.35
N MET A 331 4.73 7.02 -23.71
CA MET A 331 5.09 5.79 -24.38
C MET A 331 4.40 4.57 -23.76
N PHE A 332 3.81 3.73 -24.61
CA PHE A 332 3.35 2.40 -24.26
C PHE A 332 4.13 1.34 -25.03
N VAL A 333 4.54 0.27 -24.35
CA VAL A 333 5.05 -0.96 -24.97
C VAL A 333 4.43 -2.17 -24.29
N GLY A 334 3.80 -3.06 -25.05
CA GLY A 334 3.35 -4.34 -24.51
C GLY A 334 2.48 -5.18 -25.43
N ARG A 335 1.87 -6.23 -24.87
CA ARG A 335 1.04 -7.20 -25.61
C ARG A 335 -0.36 -7.24 -25.03
N PHE A 336 -1.32 -7.48 -25.93
CA PHE A 336 -2.70 -7.80 -25.54
C PHE A 336 -2.97 -9.27 -25.78
N LEU A 337 -3.45 -9.98 -24.76
CA LEU A 337 -3.81 -11.39 -24.82
C LEU A 337 -5.15 -11.62 -25.54
N GLY A 338 -6.04 -10.62 -25.51
CA GLY A 338 -7.38 -10.69 -26.09
C GLY A 338 -7.63 -9.64 -27.17
N ASN A 339 -8.90 -9.25 -27.29
CA ASN A 339 -9.33 -8.22 -28.23
C ASN A 339 -8.84 -6.83 -27.81
N VAL A 340 -8.61 -5.98 -28.81
CA VAL A 340 -8.22 -4.58 -28.63
C VAL A 340 -9.30 -3.70 -29.26
N ALA A 341 -9.83 -2.75 -28.50
CA ALA A 341 -10.78 -1.75 -28.94
C ALA A 341 -10.06 -0.57 -29.64
N LYS A 342 -10.46 0.67 -29.38
CA LYS A 342 -9.83 1.84 -29.99
C LYS A 342 -8.42 2.06 -29.43
N VAL A 343 -7.49 2.44 -30.31
CA VAL A 343 -6.12 2.81 -29.98
C VAL A 343 -5.84 4.20 -30.52
N LYS A 344 -5.35 5.11 -29.67
CA LYS A 344 -5.10 6.49 -30.10
C LYS A 344 -3.82 7.07 -29.50
N ALA A 345 -2.89 7.46 -30.35
CA ALA A 345 -1.69 8.22 -30.01
C ALA A 345 -1.79 9.67 -30.51
N SER A 346 -1.41 10.63 -29.67
CA SER A 346 -1.48 12.06 -30.00
C SER A 346 -0.31 12.85 -29.42
N THR A 347 -0.04 14.03 -29.99
CA THR A 347 0.93 15.00 -29.43
C THR A 347 2.29 14.35 -29.14
N GLY A 348 2.89 13.71 -30.15
CA GLY A 348 4.19 13.04 -30.03
C GLY A 348 4.22 11.73 -29.23
N ALA A 349 3.09 11.21 -28.75
CA ALA A 349 3.05 9.94 -28.02
C ALA A 349 3.30 8.72 -28.92
N GLY A 350 3.91 7.67 -28.35
CA GLY A 350 4.17 6.39 -29.00
C GLY A 350 3.39 5.25 -28.34
N ILE A 351 2.66 4.46 -29.12
CA ILE A 351 2.02 3.22 -28.67
C ILE A 351 2.60 2.07 -29.46
N HIS A 352 3.23 1.11 -28.80
CA HIS A 352 3.87 -0.05 -29.43
C HIS A 352 3.22 -1.34 -28.91
N ILE A 353 2.35 -1.93 -29.74
CA ILE A 353 1.68 -3.20 -29.45
C ILE A 353 2.45 -4.30 -30.17
N GLU A 354 3.16 -5.13 -29.40
CA GLU A 354 4.00 -6.21 -29.94
C GLU A 354 3.17 -7.41 -30.43
N LYS A 355 2.03 -7.66 -29.77
CA LYS A 355 1.14 -8.78 -30.08
C LYS A 355 -0.30 -8.45 -29.71
N ILE A 356 -1.23 -8.96 -30.52
CA ILE A 356 -2.66 -9.02 -30.22
C ILE A 356 -3.07 -10.49 -30.34
N GLY A 357 -3.56 -11.09 -29.26
CA GLY A 357 -4.03 -12.48 -29.24
C GLY A 357 -5.44 -12.65 -29.81
N GLY A 358 -6.26 -11.61 -29.76
CA GLY A 358 -7.60 -11.56 -30.38
C GLY A 358 -7.66 -10.66 -31.63
N GLU A 359 -8.74 -9.90 -31.76
CA GLU A 359 -8.99 -8.99 -32.87
C GLU A 359 -8.84 -7.52 -32.47
N LEU A 360 -8.39 -6.71 -33.42
CA LEU A 360 -8.49 -5.25 -33.33
C LEU A 360 -9.89 -4.82 -33.83
N ARG A 361 -10.76 -4.43 -32.91
CA ARG A 361 -12.18 -4.12 -33.16
C ARG A 361 -12.47 -2.63 -33.36
N GLY A 362 -11.54 -1.75 -32.96
CA GLY A 362 -11.70 -0.30 -33.02
C GLY A 362 -10.75 0.39 -34.02
N PRO A 363 -10.96 1.69 -34.28
CA PRO A 363 -10.04 2.44 -35.12
C PRO A 363 -8.68 2.62 -34.44
N VAL A 364 -7.65 2.75 -35.26
CA VAL A 364 -6.28 3.08 -34.83
C VAL A 364 -5.92 4.45 -35.36
N GLU A 365 -5.73 5.39 -34.45
CA GLU A 365 -5.52 6.80 -34.78
C GLU A 365 -4.17 7.30 -34.28
N ALA A 366 -3.44 7.98 -35.16
CA ALA A 366 -2.23 8.71 -34.83
C ALA A 366 -2.41 10.17 -35.26
N ARG A 367 -2.22 11.13 -34.34
CA ARG A 367 -2.42 12.57 -34.60
C ARG A 367 -1.27 13.40 -34.03
N SER A 368 -1.02 14.58 -34.60
CA SER A 368 -0.10 15.59 -34.04
C SER A 368 1.27 15.02 -33.62
N GLY A 369 1.95 14.31 -34.53
CA GLY A 369 3.25 13.67 -34.28
C GLY A 369 3.18 12.31 -33.56
N GLY A 370 1.99 11.83 -33.20
CA GLY A 370 1.82 10.51 -32.57
C GLY A 370 2.12 9.35 -33.51
N VAL A 371 2.44 8.19 -32.94
CA VAL A 371 2.73 6.95 -33.66
C VAL A 371 2.07 5.76 -32.95
N VAL A 372 1.44 4.89 -33.72
CA VAL A 372 0.98 3.57 -33.26
C VAL A 372 1.67 2.50 -34.08
N SER A 373 2.47 1.65 -33.43
CA SER A 373 3.03 0.43 -34.00
C SER A 373 2.20 -0.76 -33.58
N LEU A 374 1.72 -1.52 -34.56
CA LEU A 374 1.00 -2.77 -34.39
C LEU A 374 1.88 -3.93 -34.93
N PRO A 375 1.52 -5.19 -34.68
CA PRO A 375 2.31 -6.33 -35.15
C PRO A 375 2.45 -6.39 -36.68
N ASP A 376 1.45 -5.92 -37.42
CA ASP A 376 1.34 -6.03 -38.87
C ASP A 376 1.58 -4.71 -39.62
N ARG A 377 1.53 -3.56 -38.91
CA ARG A 377 1.61 -2.24 -39.54
C ARG A 377 1.99 -1.12 -38.57
N THR A 378 2.34 0.03 -39.12
CA THR A 378 2.54 1.27 -38.34
C THR A 378 1.61 2.38 -38.86
N VAL A 379 0.92 3.06 -37.95
CA VAL A 379 0.09 4.23 -38.22
C VAL A 379 0.81 5.47 -37.68
N ARG A 380 1.06 6.45 -38.55
CA ARG A 380 1.73 7.72 -38.21
C ARG A 380 0.77 8.89 -38.43
N SER A 381 0.92 9.96 -37.66
CA SER A 381 0.21 11.20 -37.97
C SER A 381 0.62 11.69 -39.36
N LYS A 382 -0.37 12.15 -40.14
CA LYS A 382 -0.11 12.88 -41.39
C LYS A 382 0.55 14.22 -41.13
#